data_AF-J9Y314-F1
#
_entry.id   AF-J9Y314-F1
#
_cell.length_a   1.000
_cell.length_b   1.000
_cell.length_c   1.000
_cell.angle_alpha   90.00
_cell.angle_beta   90.00
_cell.angle_gamma   90.00
#
_symmetry.space_group_name_H-M   'P 1'
#
loop_
_entity.id
_entity.type
_entity.pdbx_description
1 polymer ?
#
loop_
_entity_poly.entity_id
_entity_poly.type
_entity_poly.pdbx_seq_one_letter_code
_entity_poly.pdbx_strand_id
1 'polypeptide(L)'
;GTAILTLLGGFHPQTQSLWLTDMAHHHLAIAFIFLIAGHMYRTNFGIGHSIKNLLEAHIPPGGRLGRGHKGLYDTINNSIHFQLGLALASLGVITSLVAQHMYSLPAYAFIAQDFTTQAALYTHHQYIAGFIMTGAFAHGAIFFIRDYNPEQNEDNVLARMLDHKEAIISHLSWASLFLGFHTLGLYVHNDVMLAFGTPEKQILIEPIFAQWIQSAHGKTAYGFDVLLSSTNGPAFNAGRSIWL
;
A
#
# COMPACT_ATOMS: atom_id res chain seq x y z
N GLY A 1 32.26 0.60 -14.17
CA GLY A 1 32.76 -0.74 -14.53
C GLY A 1 32.03 -1.24 -15.77
N THR A 2 32.10 -2.53 -16.07
CA THR A 2 31.41 -3.17 -17.21
C THR A 2 30.30 -4.15 -16.81
N ALA A 3 29.96 -4.21 -15.51
CA ALA A 3 28.86 -5.03 -15.01
C ALA A 3 27.52 -4.56 -15.61
N ILE A 4 26.65 -5.52 -15.93
CA ILE A 4 25.32 -5.27 -16.54
C ILE A 4 24.15 -5.57 -15.60
N LEU A 5 24.38 -6.41 -14.58
CA LEU A 5 23.42 -6.75 -13.52
C LEU A 5 24.15 -6.67 -12.18
N THR A 6 23.58 -5.94 -11.23
CA THR A 6 24.15 -5.80 -9.89
C THR A 6 23.05 -5.84 -8.83
N LEU A 7 23.44 -5.80 -7.55
CA LEU A 7 22.53 -5.69 -6.41
C LEU A 7 23.17 -4.79 -5.35
N LEU A 8 23.66 -3.62 -5.77
CA LEU A 8 24.48 -2.74 -4.94
C LEU A 8 23.68 -2.11 -3.79
N GLY A 9 22.43 -1.74 -4.06
CA GLY A 9 21.64 -0.93 -3.14
C GLY A 9 22.10 0.53 -3.09
N GLY A 10 21.34 1.35 -2.36
CA GLY A 10 21.61 2.79 -2.23
C GLY A 10 21.54 3.55 -3.55
N PHE A 11 22.36 4.59 -3.67
CA PHE A 11 22.31 5.54 -4.80
C PHE A 11 23.68 5.75 -5.43
N HIS A 12 23.69 5.99 -6.74
CA HIS A 12 24.88 6.42 -7.46
C HIS A 12 25.31 7.81 -6.97
N PRO A 13 26.56 8.00 -6.52
CA PRO A 13 26.98 9.18 -5.76
C PRO A 13 26.89 10.51 -6.54
N GLN A 14 27.07 10.46 -7.87
CA GLN A 14 26.99 11.67 -8.70
C GLN A 14 25.55 12.10 -9.00
N THR A 15 24.67 11.14 -9.29
CA THR A 15 23.31 11.41 -9.78
C THR A 15 22.30 11.42 -8.65
N GLN A 16 22.66 10.87 -7.47
CA GLN A 16 21.78 10.66 -6.32
C GLN A 16 20.51 9.88 -6.70
N SER A 17 20.68 8.90 -7.60
CA SER A 17 19.61 8.05 -8.12
C SER A 17 19.97 6.57 -8.03
N LEU A 18 18.99 5.68 -8.18
CA LEU A 18 19.20 4.24 -8.23
C LEU A 18 20.19 3.84 -9.34
N TRP A 19 20.93 2.77 -9.10
CA TRP A 19 21.88 2.21 -10.06
C TRP A 19 21.14 1.61 -11.26
N LEU A 20 21.58 1.95 -12.49
CA LEU A 20 21.00 1.39 -13.72
C LEU A 20 21.10 -0.14 -13.78
N THR A 21 22.21 -0.70 -13.31
CA THR A 21 22.46 -2.15 -13.26
C THR A 21 21.59 -2.87 -12.23
N ASP A 22 21.24 -2.21 -11.12
CA ASP A 22 20.27 -2.72 -10.14
C ASP A 22 18.84 -2.65 -10.71
N MET A 23 18.48 -1.55 -11.39
CA MET A 23 17.19 -1.44 -12.07
C MET A 23 17.04 -2.51 -13.16
N ALA A 24 18.08 -2.77 -13.95
CA ALA A 24 18.07 -3.84 -14.95
C ALA A 24 17.86 -5.22 -14.29
N HIS A 25 18.57 -5.50 -13.19
CA HIS A 25 18.41 -6.74 -12.45
C HIS A 25 17.02 -6.88 -11.81
N HIS A 26 16.47 -5.81 -11.26
CA HIS A 26 15.10 -5.77 -10.75
C HIS A 26 14.09 -6.16 -11.84
N HIS A 27 14.16 -5.53 -13.03
CA HIS A 27 13.25 -5.83 -14.14
C HIS A 27 13.38 -7.28 -14.63
N LEU A 28 14.61 -7.79 -14.72
CA LEU A 28 14.84 -9.19 -15.08
C LEU A 28 14.21 -10.15 -14.05
N ALA A 29 14.40 -9.89 -12.75
CA ALA A 29 13.86 -10.71 -11.68
C ALA A 29 12.33 -10.72 -11.67
N ILE A 30 11.68 -9.55 -11.76
CA ILE A 30 10.21 -9.49 -11.80
C ILE A 30 9.63 -10.11 -13.07
N ALA A 31 10.35 -10.06 -14.20
CA ALA A 31 9.91 -10.71 -15.44
C ALA A 31 9.79 -12.23 -15.26
N PHE A 32 10.75 -12.86 -14.58
CA PHE A 32 10.66 -14.29 -14.25
C PHE A 32 9.50 -14.61 -13.30
N ILE A 33 9.28 -13.77 -12.29
CA ILE A 33 8.14 -13.93 -11.37
C ILE A 33 6.81 -13.87 -12.15
N PHE A 34 6.65 -12.90 -13.04
CA PHE A 34 5.44 -12.77 -13.85
C PHE A 34 5.30 -13.86 -14.90
N LEU A 35 6.40 -14.37 -15.44
CA LEU A 35 6.37 -15.51 -16.34
C LEU A 35 5.81 -16.74 -15.62
N ILE A 36 6.28 -17.04 -14.41
CA ILE A 36 5.76 -18.17 -13.62
C ILE A 36 4.28 -17.93 -13.26
N ALA A 37 3.95 -16.74 -12.74
CA ALA A 37 2.58 -16.39 -12.37
C ALA A 37 1.59 -16.45 -13.55
N GLY A 38 2.04 -16.07 -14.76
CA GLY A 38 1.25 -16.10 -15.99
C GLY A 38 0.81 -17.49 -16.44
N HIS A 39 1.38 -18.55 -15.87
CA HIS A 39 1.03 -19.95 -16.17
C HIS A 39 0.20 -20.62 -15.06
N MET A 40 -0.26 -19.87 -14.05
CA MET A 40 -1.02 -20.43 -12.93
C MET A 40 -2.46 -20.83 -13.30
N TYR A 41 -3.14 -20.02 -14.12
CA TYR A 41 -4.56 -20.20 -14.39
C TYR A 41 -4.80 -21.05 -15.64
N ARG A 42 -5.83 -21.90 -15.57
CA ARG A 42 -6.15 -22.86 -16.63
C ARG A 42 -6.58 -22.17 -17.91
N THR A 43 -6.07 -22.66 -19.03
CA THR A 43 -6.45 -22.26 -20.39
C THR A 43 -6.91 -23.48 -21.19
N ASN A 44 -7.02 -23.35 -22.52
CA ASN A 44 -7.42 -24.43 -23.43
C ASN A 44 -6.46 -25.65 -23.42
N PHE A 45 -5.29 -25.52 -22.78
CA PHE A 45 -4.32 -26.62 -22.60
C PHE A 45 -4.66 -27.58 -21.45
N GLY A 46 -5.76 -27.35 -20.72
CA GLY A 46 -6.30 -28.30 -19.73
C GLY A 46 -5.56 -28.36 -18.37
N ILE A 47 -4.37 -27.77 -18.27
CA ILE A 47 -3.56 -27.68 -17.04
C ILE A 47 -3.68 -26.28 -16.43
N GLY A 48 -3.71 -26.20 -15.08
CA GLY A 48 -3.81 -24.95 -14.32
C GLY A 48 -5.05 -24.87 -13.43
N HIS A 49 -5.19 -23.75 -12.71
CA HIS A 49 -6.28 -23.52 -11.75
C HIS A 49 -7.50 -22.81 -12.38
N SER A 50 -8.71 -23.21 -11.97
CA SER A 50 -9.93 -22.45 -12.20
C SER A 50 -10.12 -21.45 -11.04
N ILE A 51 -10.19 -20.15 -11.34
CA ILE A 51 -10.41 -19.10 -10.34
C ILE A 51 -11.73 -19.33 -9.60
N LYS A 52 -12.79 -19.72 -10.32
CA LYS A 52 -14.09 -20.05 -9.74
C LYS A 52 -13.98 -21.15 -8.69
N ASN A 53 -13.34 -22.27 -9.04
CA ASN A 53 -13.19 -23.41 -8.13
C ASN A 53 -12.32 -23.04 -6.92
N LEU A 54 -11.27 -22.24 -7.12
CA LEU A 54 -10.43 -21.75 -6.02
C LEU A 54 -11.24 -20.91 -5.03
N LEU A 55 -12.04 -19.96 -5.52
CA LEU A 55 -12.88 -19.12 -4.67
C LEU A 55 -13.92 -19.97 -3.91
N GLU A 56 -14.63 -20.86 -4.60
CA GLU A 56 -15.66 -21.69 -3.97
C GLU A 56 -15.10 -22.67 -2.93
N ALA A 57 -13.86 -23.15 -3.12
CA ALA A 57 -13.18 -24.04 -2.18
C ALA A 57 -12.57 -23.28 -0.98
N HIS A 58 -12.27 -21.98 -1.13
CA HIS A 58 -11.64 -21.19 -0.09
C HIS A 58 -12.67 -20.68 0.94
N ILE A 59 -13.08 -21.58 1.82
CA ILE A 59 -13.98 -21.31 2.94
C ILE A 59 -13.15 -21.26 4.24
N PRO A 60 -13.23 -20.18 5.02
CA PRO A 60 -12.43 -20.02 6.22
C PRO A 60 -12.80 -21.08 7.27
N PRO A 61 -11.83 -21.69 7.96
CA PRO A 61 -12.07 -22.80 8.89
C PRO A 61 -12.91 -22.39 10.10
N GLY A 62 -12.93 -21.10 10.45
CA GLY A 62 -13.65 -20.58 11.61
C GLY A 62 -15.18 -20.47 11.43
N GLY A 63 -15.73 -20.68 10.22
CA GLY A 63 -17.18 -20.66 9.96
C GLY A 63 -17.90 -19.31 10.17
N ARG A 64 -17.21 -18.26 10.65
CA ARG A 64 -17.82 -16.95 10.99
C ARG A 64 -18.14 -16.06 9.78
N LEU A 65 -17.78 -16.50 8.58
CA LEU A 65 -17.92 -15.74 7.32
C LEU A 65 -18.94 -16.38 6.36
N GLY A 66 -19.92 -17.11 6.91
CA GLY A 66 -21.03 -17.73 6.16
C GLY A 66 -20.54 -18.69 5.08
N ARG A 67 -21.13 -18.59 3.88
CA ARG A 67 -20.75 -19.35 2.68
C ARG A 67 -19.41 -18.94 2.06
N GLY A 68 -18.67 -17.99 2.65
CA GLY A 68 -17.35 -17.59 2.18
C GLY A 68 -17.41 -16.87 0.84
N HIS A 69 -16.54 -17.25 -0.11
CA HIS A 69 -16.41 -16.60 -1.43
C HIS A 69 -17.33 -17.17 -2.53
N LYS A 70 -18.29 -18.04 -2.17
CA LYS A 70 -19.22 -18.62 -3.16
C LYS A 70 -20.02 -17.53 -3.89
N GLY A 71 -20.15 -17.66 -5.21
CA GLY A 71 -20.86 -16.71 -6.07
C GLY A 71 -20.08 -15.44 -6.42
N LEU A 72 -18.93 -15.17 -5.78
CA LEU A 72 -18.14 -13.97 -6.07
C LEU A 72 -17.53 -13.97 -7.47
N TYR A 73 -17.10 -15.13 -7.98
CA TYR A 73 -16.53 -15.20 -9.33
C TYR A 73 -17.51 -14.65 -10.37
N ASP A 74 -18.76 -15.15 -10.36
CA ASP A 74 -19.78 -14.71 -11.30
C ASP A 74 -20.21 -13.25 -11.02
N THR A 75 -20.32 -12.85 -9.75
CA THR A 75 -20.67 -11.47 -9.35
C THR A 75 -19.67 -10.45 -9.89
N ILE A 76 -18.37 -10.76 -9.79
CA ILE A 76 -17.29 -9.90 -10.28
C ILE A 76 -17.21 -9.97 -11.81
N ASN A 77 -17.26 -11.18 -12.38
CA ASN A 77 -17.04 -11.37 -13.81
C ASN A 77 -18.19 -10.81 -14.67
N ASN A 78 -19.40 -10.73 -14.12
CA ASN A 78 -20.58 -10.24 -14.83
C ASN A 78 -20.84 -8.73 -14.65
N SER A 79 -20.11 -8.03 -13.76
CA SER A 79 -20.26 -6.58 -13.56
C SER A 79 -19.01 -5.82 -13.97
N ILE A 80 -19.14 -4.99 -15.00
CA ILE A 80 -18.08 -4.05 -15.42
C ILE A 80 -17.85 -2.99 -14.34
N HIS A 81 -18.88 -2.59 -13.59
CA HIS A 81 -18.74 -1.64 -12.50
C HIS A 81 -17.93 -2.21 -11.34
N PHE A 82 -18.13 -3.48 -10.98
CA PHE A 82 -17.29 -4.13 -9.97
C PHE A 82 -15.83 -4.24 -10.44
N GLN A 83 -15.60 -4.68 -11.67
CA GLN A 83 -14.25 -4.79 -12.24
C GLN A 83 -13.54 -3.44 -12.30
N LEU A 84 -14.22 -2.41 -12.77
CA LEU A 84 -13.67 -1.06 -12.83
C LEU A 84 -13.39 -0.51 -11.41
N GLY A 85 -14.28 -0.76 -10.45
CA GLY A 85 -14.04 -0.41 -9.05
C GLY A 85 -12.77 -1.04 -8.49
N LEU A 86 -12.56 -2.35 -8.70
CA LEU A 86 -11.34 -3.05 -8.27
C LEU A 86 -10.07 -2.58 -8.99
N ALA A 87 -10.15 -2.37 -10.30
CA ALA A 87 -9.03 -1.90 -11.11
C ALA A 87 -8.58 -0.50 -10.66
N LEU A 88 -9.53 0.41 -10.45
CA LEU A 88 -9.26 1.74 -9.92
C LEU A 88 -8.71 1.67 -8.49
N ALA A 89 -9.26 0.85 -7.59
CA ALA A 89 -8.73 0.71 -6.23
C ALA A 89 -7.26 0.24 -6.25
N SER A 90 -6.96 -0.79 -7.04
CA SER A 90 -5.61 -1.34 -7.16
C SER A 90 -4.64 -0.34 -7.78
N LEU A 91 -5.07 0.34 -8.84
CA LEU A 91 -4.27 1.37 -9.51
C LEU A 91 -4.05 2.59 -8.63
N GLY A 92 -5.05 3.03 -7.86
CA GLY A 92 -4.95 4.15 -6.94
C GLY A 92 -3.94 3.88 -5.83
N VAL A 93 -3.94 2.67 -5.26
CA VAL A 93 -2.93 2.23 -4.29
C VAL A 93 -1.52 2.28 -4.90
N ILE A 94 -1.33 1.69 -6.09
CA ILE A 94 -0.02 1.69 -6.76
C ILE A 94 0.40 3.12 -7.14
N THR A 95 -0.52 3.99 -7.56
CA THR A 95 -0.22 5.38 -7.92
C THR A 95 0.27 6.17 -6.71
N SER A 96 -0.35 5.97 -5.53
CA SER A 96 0.16 6.58 -4.29
C SER A 96 1.51 5.98 -3.89
N LEU A 97 1.70 4.67 -4.06
CA LEU A 97 2.99 4.01 -3.81
C LEU A 97 4.10 4.56 -4.71
N VAL A 98 3.81 4.80 -5.99
CA VAL A 98 4.72 5.45 -6.95
C VAL A 98 5.15 6.82 -6.43
N ALA A 99 4.22 7.65 -5.97
CA ALA A 99 4.57 8.95 -5.37
C ALA A 99 5.50 8.79 -4.17
N GLN A 100 5.18 7.89 -3.22
CA GLN A 100 5.99 7.68 -2.01
C GLN A 100 7.39 7.14 -2.32
N HIS A 101 7.50 6.19 -3.26
CA HIS A 101 8.78 5.60 -3.62
C HIS A 101 9.64 6.53 -4.48
N MET A 102 9.06 7.29 -5.42
CA MET A 102 9.86 8.12 -6.33
C MET A 102 10.59 9.26 -5.62
N TYR A 103 10.02 9.82 -4.55
CA TYR A 103 10.70 10.89 -3.81
C TYR A 103 11.76 10.34 -2.83
N SER A 104 11.56 9.13 -2.29
CA SER A 104 12.46 8.51 -1.30
C SER A 104 13.54 7.63 -1.93
N LEU A 105 13.28 7.07 -3.11
CA LEU A 105 14.16 6.23 -3.92
C LEU A 105 14.22 6.78 -5.36
N PRO A 106 14.95 7.89 -5.62
CA PRO A 106 14.95 8.55 -6.93
C PRO A 106 15.48 7.63 -8.03
N ALA A 107 14.67 7.33 -9.04
CA ALA A 107 15.05 6.43 -10.13
C ALA A 107 15.76 7.13 -11.32
N TYR A 108 15.57 8.44 -11.44
CA TYR A 108 16.09 9.23 -12.57
C TYR A 108 17.33 10.03 -12.17
N ALA A 109 18.32 10.09 -13.07
CA ALA A 109 19.56 10.81 -12.79
C ALA A 109 19.29 12.30 -12.53
N PHE A 110 19.90 12.84 -11.46
CA PHE A 110 19.83 14.25 -11.06
C PHE A 110 18.47 14.76 -10.61
N ILE A 111 17.41 13.93 -10.58
CA ILE A 111 16.07 14.38 -10.19
C ILE A 111 16.00 14.81 -8.72
N ALA A 112 16.83 14.22 -7.85
CA ALA A 112 16.93 14.58 -6.44
C ALA A 112 17.48 16.00 -6.20
N GLN A 113 18.07 16.62 -7.24
CA GLN A 113 18.59 17.99 -7.19
C GLN A 113 17.60 19.00 -7.77
N ASP A 114 16.59 18.54 -8.51
CA ASP A 114 15.51 19.37 -9.06
C ASP A 114 14.28 19.32 -8.13
N PHE A 115 14.31 20.19 -7.13
CA PHE A 115 13.27 20.24 -6.09
C PHE A 115 11.89 20.59 -6.64
N THR A 116 11.81 21.44 -7.67
CA THR A 116 10.53 21.83 -8.27
C THR A 116 9.91 20.66 -9.00
N THR A 117 10.69 19.93 -9.80
CA THR A 117 10.22 18.72 -10.48
C THR A 117 9.82 17.63 -9.49
N GLN A 118 10.61 17.40 -8.43
CA GLN A 118 10.28 16.40 -7.42
C GLN A 118 8.97 16.72 -6.67
N ALA A 119 8.78 17.98 -6.26
CA ALA A 119 7.54 18.43 -5.63
C ALA A 119 6.34 18.32 -6.58
N ALA A 120 6.51 18.69 -7.84
CA ALA A 120 5.48 18.59 -8.86
C ALA A 120 5.06 17.13 -9.10
N LEU A 121 6.01 16.21 -9.26
CA LEU A 121 5.73 14.80 -9.51
C LEU A 121 5.03 14.12 -8.33
N TYR A 122 5.48 14.39 -7.10
CA TYR A 122 4.82 13.86 -5.90
C TYR A 122 3.37 14.34 -5.82
N THR A 123 3.15 15.65 -5.95
CA THR A 123 1.82 16.26 -5.88
C THR A 123 0.92 15.72 -6.99
N HIS A 124 1.41 15.68 -8.22
CA HIS A 124 0.69 15.16 -9.38
C HIS A 124 0.16 13.73 -9.14
N HIS A 125 1.04 12.80 -8.75
CA HIS A 125 0.64 11.41 -8.54
C HIS A 125 -0.28 11.24 -7.32
N GLN A 126 -0.10 12.01 -6.24
CA GLN A 126 -1.02 11.94 -5.10
C GLN A 126 -2.42 12.45 -5.44
N TYR A 127 -2.55 13.54 -6.21
CA TYR A 127 -3.85 14.00 -6.68
C TYR A 127 -4.53 12.96 -7.59
N ILE A 128 -3.80 12.39 -8.55
CA ILE A 128 -4.33 11.33 -9.41
C ILE A 128 -4.77 10.12 -8.59
N ALA A 129 -3.95 9.68 -7.61
CA ALA A 129 -4.30 8.58 -6.72
C ALA A 129 -5.62 8.86 -5.98
N GLY A 130 -5.80 10.08 -5.45
CA GLY A 130 -7.06 10.51 -4.83
C GLY A 130 -8.26 10.40 -5.77
N PHE A 131 -8.15 10.95 -6.99
CA PHE A 131 -9.23 10.87 -7.99
C PHE A 131 -9.59 9.43 -8.36
N ILE A 132 -8.58 8.59 -8.62
CA ILE A 132 -8.76 7.18 -8.97
C ILE A 132 -9.42 6.42 -7.80
N MET A 133 -8.98 6.64 -6.57
CA MET A 133 -9.57 6.01 -5.38
C MET A 133 -11.02 6.41 -5.17
N THR A 134 -11.38 7.69 -5.34
CA THR A 134 -12.78 8.12 -5.30
C THR A 134 -13.61 7.45 -6.40
N GLY A 135 -13.06 7.35 -7.62
CA GLY A 135 -13.69 6.64 -8.74
C GLY A 135 -13.95 5.16 -8.42
N ALA A 136 -13.03 4.50 -7.71
CA ALA A 136 -13.19 3.11 -7.27
C ALA A 136 -14.43 2.92 -6.40
N PHE A 137 -14.60 3.76 -5.38
CA PHE A 137 -15.78 3.71 -4.51
C PHE A 137 -17.07 4.14 -5.22
N ALA A 138 -17.00 5.09 -6.14
CA ALA A 138 -18.14 5.49 -6.96
C ALA A 138 -18.66 4.31 -7.80
N HIS A 139 -17.77 3.60 -8.50
CA HIS A 139 -18.15 2.41 -9.28
C HIS A 139 -18.58 1.24 -8.39
N GLY A 140 -18.01 1.07 -7.21
CA GLY A 140 -18.50 0.12 -6.21
C GLY A 140 -19.94 0.40 -5.77
N ALA A 141 -20.28 1.67 -5.52
CA ALA A 141 -21.65 2.08 -5.18
C ALA A 141 -22.61 1.87 -6.35
N ILE A 142 -22.20 2.18 -7.59
CA ILE A 142 -23.00 1.92 -8.79
C ILE A 142 -23.28 0.42 -8.94
N PHE A 143 -22.26 -0.44 -8.72
CA PHE A 143 -22.44 -1.89 -8.70
C PHE A 143 -23.53 -2.32 -7.71
N PHE A 144 -23.51 -1.83 -6.47
CA PHE A 144 -24.50 -2.21 -5.46
C PHE A 144 -25.94 -1.83 -5.82
N ILE A 145 -26.12 -0.81 -6.65
CA ILE A 145 -27.44 -0.35 -7.10
C ILE A 145 -27.91 -1.10 -8.35
N ARG A 146 -27.01 -1.31 -9.31
CA ARG A 146 -27.39 -1.77 -10.67
C ARG A 146 -27.21 -3.26 -10.88
N ASP A 147 -26.15 -3.84 -10.31
CA ASP A 147 -25.63 -5.15 -10.73
C ASP A 147 -25.62 -6.17 -9.58
N TYR A 148 -25.71 -5.73 -8.32
CA TYR A 148 -25.74 -6.63 -7.17
C TYR A 148 -27.03 -7.43 -7.10
N ASN A 149 -26.90 -8.76 -7.03
CA ASN A 149 -28.01 -9.68 -6.82
C ASN A 149 -27.91 -10.33 -5.42
N PRO A 150 -28.84 -10.01 -4.48
CA PRO A 150 -28.85 -10.57 -3.13
C PRO A 150 -29.01 -12.10 -3.09
N GLU A 151 -29.82 -12.69 -3.97
CA GLU A 151 -30.07 -14.14 -3.99
C GLU A 151 -28.81 -14.91 -4.37
N GLN A 152 -28.06 -14.42 -5.36
CA GLN A 152 -26.80 -15.03 -5.78
C GLN A 152 -25.73 -14.92 -4.69
N ASN A 153 -25.76 -13.84 -3.90
CA ASN A 153 -24.77 -13.53 -2.88
C ASN A 153 -25.20 -13.91 -1.46
N GLU A 154 -26.33 -14.61 -1.28
CA GLU A 154 -26.91 -14.93 0.03
C GLU A 154 -25.88 -15.52 1.01
N ASP A 155 -25.75 -14.97 2.22
CA ASP A 155 -24.80 -15.42 3.26
C ASP A 155 -23.32 -15.59 2.81
N ASN A 156 -22.92 -15.03 1.67
CA ASN A 156 -21.50 -14.94 1.31
C ASN A 156 -20.85 -13.71 1.99
N VAL A 157 -19.54 -13.56 1.84
CA VAL A 157 -18.81 -12.45 2.50
C VAL A 157 -19.34 -11.05 2.11
N LEU A 158 -19.86 -10.88 0.91
CA LEU A 158 -20.37 -9.60 0.42
C LEU A 158 -21.72 -9.27 1.06
N ALA A 159 -22.65 -10.23 1.09
CA ALA A 159 -23.94 -10.07 1.76
C ALA A 159 -23.75 -9.82 3.26
N ARG A 160 -22.88 -10.61 3.90
CA ARG A 160 -22.61 -10.44 5.33
C ARG A 160 -22.10 -9.06 5.67
N MET A 161 -21.22 -8.48 4.86
CA MET A 161 -20.73 -7.10 5.05
C MET A 161 -21.89 -6.09 5.06
N LEU A 162 -22.92 -6.28 4.22
CA LEU A 162 -24.11 -5.44 4.22
C LEU A 162 -24.97 -5.64 5.47
N ASP A 163 -25.05 -6.87 6.01
CA ASP A 163 -25.85 -7.18 7.20
C ASP A 163 -25.36 -6.48 8.47
N HIS A 164 -24.09 -6.10 8.53
CA HIS A 164 -23.50 -5.35 9.65
C HIS A 164 -22.90 -4.01 9.24
N LYS A 165 -23.40 -3.41 8.16
CA LYS A 165 -22.90 -2.12 7.65
C LYS A 165 -23.01 -1.01 8.69
N GLU A 166 -24.01 -1.03 9.56
CA GLU A 166 -24.19 -0.04 10.64
C GLU A 166 -23.04 -0.09 11.64
N ALA A 167 -22.53 -1.29 11.94
CA ALA A 167 -21.36 -1.46 12.80
C ALA A 167 -20.09 -0.91 12.12
N ILE A 168 -19.90 -1.18 10.82
CA ILE A 168 -18.76 -0.63 10.07
C ILE A 168 -18.80 0.91 10.05
N ILE A 169 -19.97 1.47 9.72
CA ILE A 169 -20.18 2.93 9.64
C ILE A 169 -19.97 3.58 11.01
N SER A 170 -20.47 2.99 12.09
CA SER A 170 -20.33 3.57 13.43
C SER A 170 -18.88 3.61 13.90
N HIS A 171 -18.09 2.56 13.64
CA HIS A 171 -16.67 2.53 13.99
C HIS A 171 -15.86 3.52 13.16
N LEU A 172 -16.14 3.65 11.85
CA LEU A 172 -15.49 4.66 11.00
C LEU A 172 -15.84 6.09 11.44
N SER A 173 -17.09 6.34 11.84
CA SER A 173 -17.53 7.62 12.41
C SER A 173 -16.78 7.95 13.70
N TRP A 174 -16.71 6.99 14.63
CA TRP A 174 -15.95 7.13 15.87
C TRP A 174 -14.48 7.45 15.59
N ALA A 175 -13.81 6.70 14.71
CA ALA A 175 -12.40 6.92 14.38
C ALA A 175 -12.18 8.32 13.78
N SER A 176 -13.08 8.76 12.88
CA SER A 176 -13.02 10.09 12.26
C SER A 176 -13.15 11.21 13.30
N LEU A 177 -14.13 11.10 14.20
CA LEU A 177 -14.34 12.06 15.28
C LEU A 177 -13.16 12.06 16.25
N PHE A 178 -12.70 10.88 16.66
CA PHE A 178 -11.57 10.73 17.58
C PHE A 178 -10.32 11.40 17.00
N LEU A 179 -9.92 11.07 15.77
CA LEU A 179 -8.75 11.66 15.13
C LEU A 179 -8.92 13.17 14.91
N GLY A 180 -10.10 13.62 14.47
CA GLY A 180 -10.40 15.02 14.22
C GLY A 180 -10.29 15.88 15.49
N PHE A 181 -10.94 15.47 16.59
CA PHE A 181 -10.91 16.22 17.85
C PHE A 181 -9.51 16.32 18.44
N HIS A 182 -8.77 15.21 18.51
CA HIS A 182 -7.46 15.22 19.17
C HIS A 182 -6.40 15.91 18.30
N THR A 183 -6.39 15.67 16.99
CA THR A 183 -5.40 16.29 16.09
C THR A 183 -5.60 17.79 16.05
N LEU A 184 -6.82 18.26 15.76
CA LEU A 184 -7.12 19.70 15.70
C LEU A 184 -6.94 20.34 17.08
N GLY A 185 -7.38 19.68 18.16
CA GLY A 185 -7.23 20.17 19.52
C GLY A 185 -5.77 20.40 19.91
N LEU A 186 -4.86 19.49 19.55
CA LEU A 186 -3.43 19.65 19.78
C LEU A 186 -2.84 20.82 18.97
N TYR A 187 -3.22 20.98 17.70
CA TYR A 187 -2.77 22.13 16.90
C TYR A 187 -3.21 23.45 17.52
N VAL A 188 -4.50 23.59 17.85
CA VAL A 188 -5.04 24.81 18.46
C VAL A 188 -4.40 25.09 19.83
N HIS A 189 -4.23 24.06 20.67
CA HIS A 189 -3.52 24.20 21.94
C HIS A 189 -2.11 24.75 21.74
N ASN A 190 -1.34 24.17 20.81
CA ASN A 190 0.04 24.57 20.55
C ASN A 190 0.15 25.99 19.99
N ASP A 191 -0.77 26.40 19.10
CA ASP A 191 -0.85 27.77 18.59
C ASP A 191 -1.16 28.77 19.70
N VAL A 192 -2.08 28.45 20.61
CA VAL A 192 -2.41 29.32 21.75
C VAL A 192 -1.24 29.45 22.73
N MET A 193 -0.55 28.35 23.05
CA MET A 193 0.64 28.39 23.91
C MET A 193 1.76 29.23 23.29
N LEU A 194 1.93 29.15 21.96
CA LEU A 194 2.90 29.97 21.23
C LEU A 194 2.50 31.44 21.24
N ALA A 195 1.22 31.75 20.98
CA ALA A 195 0.70 33.12 20.99
C ALA A 195 0.82 33.79 22.37
N PHE A 196 0.74 33.02 23.46
CA PHE A 196 0.97 33.50 24.83
C PHE A 196 2.44 33.60 25.23
N GLY A 197 3.38 33.29 24.33
CA GLY A 197 4.81 33.38 24.61
C GLY A 197 5.33 32.29 25.56
N THR A 198 4.60 31.17 25.69
CA THR A 198 4.97 30.01 26.54
C THR A 198 5.12 28.74 25.70
N PRO A 199 6.08 28.68 24.74
CA PRO A 199 6.24 27.53 23.85
C PRO A 199 6.59 26.23 24.58
N GLU A 200 7.19 26.30 25.77
CA GLU A 200 7.51 25.14 26.61
C GLU A 200 6.26 24.38 27.10
N LYS A 201 5.08 24.99 27.00
CA LYS A 201 3.79 24.37 27.37
C LYS A 201 3.09 23.69 26.19
N GLN A 202 3.72 23.67 25.01
CA GLN A 202 3.24 22.89 23.88
C GLN A 202 3.28 21.40 24.22
N ILE A 203 2.33 20.66 23.65
CA ILE A 203 2.30 19.21 23.73
C ILE A 203 2.98 18.70 22.46
N LEU A 204 4.21 18.20 22.63
CA LEU A 204 5.01 17.60 21.57
C LEU A 204 5.04 16.09 21.77
N ILE A 205 4.39 15.36 20.88
CA ILE A 205 4.32 13.89 20.92
C ILE A 205 5.38 13.33 19.98
N GLU A 206 6.29 12.53 20.52
CA GLU A 206 7.31 11.87 19.70
C GLU A 206 6.73 10.68 18.92
N PRO A 207 7.02 10.56 17.62
CA PRO A 207 6.55 9.45 16.80
C PRO A 207 7.41 8.19 16.99
N ILE A 208 7.46 7.67 18.22
CA ILE A 208 8.33 6.55 18.66
C ILE A 208 8.17 5.33 17.75
N PHE A 209 6.94 5.00 17.33
CA PHE A 209 6.70 3.87 16.43
C PHE A 209 7.33 4.06 15.04
N ALA A 210 7.29 5.28 14.48
CA ALA A 210 7.92 5.56 13.20
C ALA A 210 9.45 5.60 13.32
N GLN A 211 9.98 6.15 14.41
CA GLN A 211 11.42 6.14 14.70
C GLN A 211 11.94 4.71 14.88
N TRP A 212 11.16 3.85 15.55
CA TRP A 212 11.47 2.43 15.68
C TRP A 212 11.54 1.73 14.32
N ILE A 213 10.58 1.97 13.41
CA ILE A 213 10.63 1.44 12.04
C ILE A 213 11.87 1.93 11.29
N GLN A 214 12.19 3.23 11.37
CA GLN A 214 13.40 3.76 10.76
C GLN A 214 14.67 3.11 11.33
N SER A 215 14.69 2.82 12.63
CA SER A 215 15.81 2.12 13.26
C SER A 215 15.89 0.66 12.82
N ALA A 216 14.75 -0.03 12.74
CA ALA A 216 14.67 -1.37 12.18
C ALA A 216 15.20 -1.44 10.74
N HIS A 217 15.11 -0.34 9.98
CA HIS A 217 15.67 -0.18 8.62
C HIS A 217 17.15 0.28 8.59
N GLY A 218 17.83 0.35 9.73
CA GLY A 218 19.26 0.65 9.81
C GLY A 218 19.61 2.05 10.30
N LYS A 219 18.63 2.90 10.62
CA LYS A 219 18.90 4.24 11.15
C LYS A 219 19.34 4.18 12.61
N THR A 220 20.59 4.51 12.88
CA THR A 220 21.21 4.43 14.22
C THR A 220 20.96 5.66 15.10
N ALA A 221 20.55 6.79 14.51
CA ALA A 221 20.43 8.08 15.20
C ALA A 221 19.44 8.09 16.39
N TYR A 222 18.49 7.14 16.44
CA TYR A 222 17.49 7.05 17.52
C TYR A 222 17.91 6.16 18.69
N GLY A 223 19.00 5.38 18.54
CA GLY A 223 19.52 4.56 19.65
C GLY A 223 18.69 3.33 20.05
N PHE A 224 17.73 2.89 19.24
CA PHE A 224 16.94 1.67 19.55
C PHE A 224 17.76 0.37 19.48
N ASP A 225 18.79 0.31 18.64
CA ASP A 225 19.66 -0.88 18.43
C ASP A 225 18.86 -2.17 18.15
N VAL A 226 18.04 -2.14 17.09
CA VAL A 226 17.15 -3.24 16.69
C VAL A 226 17.30 -3.60 15.22
N LEU A 227 17.24 -4.89 14.91
CA LEU A 227 17.29 -5.42 13.55
C LEU A 227 18.50 -4.86 12.76
N LEU A 228 18.27 -4.05 11.71
CA LEU A 228 19.35 -3.55 10.85
C LEU A 228 20.17 -2.42 11.49
N SER A 229 19.67 -1.72 12.52
CA SER A 229 20.52 -0.76 13.25
C SER A 229 21.48 -1.43 14.22
N SER A 230 21.28 -2.73 14.51
CA SER A 230 22.17 -3.54 15.34
C SER A 230 23.18 -4.30 14.50
N THR A 231 24.43 -3.87 14.53
CA THR A 231 25.52 -4.43 13.70
C THR A 231 25.88 -5.88 14.02
N ASN A 232 25.44 -6.40 15.18
CA ASN A 232 25.61 -7.80 15.57
C ASN A 232 24.33 -8.64 15.35
N GLY A 233 23.25 -8.03 14.87
CA GLY A 233 21.95 -8.67 14.71
C GLY A 233 21.92 -9.68 13.54
N PRO A 234 21.13 -10.77 13.64
CA PRO A 234 20.98 -11.74 12.55
C PRO A 234 20.54 -11.11 11.22
N ALA A 235 19.64 -10.12 11.29
CA ALA A 235 19.14 -9.40 10.11
C ALA A 235 20.25 -8.61 9.40
N PHE A 236 21.07 -7.88 10.16
CA PHE A 236 22.20 -7.12 9.62
C PHE A 236 23.26 -8.06 9.03
N ASN A 237 23.62 -9.12 9.77
CA ASN A 237 24.63 -10.08 9.33
C ASN A 237 24.25 -10.79 8.03
N ALA A 238 22.97 -11.11 7.84
CA ALA A 238 22.48 -11.72 6.60
C ALA A 238 22.52 -10.75 5.40
N GLY A 239 22.22 -9.47 5.60
CA GLY A 239 22.16 -8.47 4.53
C GLY A 239 23.51 -7.86 4.13
N ARG A 240 24.49 -7.83 5.04
CA ARG A 240 25.79 -7.12 4.90
C ARG A 240 26.61 -7.52 3.68
N SER A 241 26.44 -8.73 3.17
CA SER A 241 27.21 -9.21 2.01
C SER A 241 26.49 -9.03 0.67
N ILE A 242 25.25 -8.50 0.70
CA ILE A 242 24.37 -8.51 -0.47
C ILE A 242 23.92 -7.10 -0.85
N TRP A 243 23.24 -6.34 0.03
CA TRP A 243 22.62 -5.05 -0.32
C TRP A 243 22.74 -3.94 0.75
N LEU A 244 23.38 -4.24 1.90
CA LEU A 244 23.69 -3.28 2.97
C LEU A 244 25.11 -2.74 2.79
#